data_AF-A0A7C5D9A9-F1
#
_entry.id   AF-A0A7C5D9A9-F1
#
_cell.length_a   1.000
_cell.length_b   1.000
_cell.length_c   1.000
_cell.angle_alpha   90.00
_cell.angle_beta   90.00
_cell.angle_gamma   90.00
#
_symmetry.space_group_name_H-M   'P 1'
#
loop_
_entity.id
_entity.type
_entity.pdbx_description
1 polymer ?
#
loop_
_entity_poly.entity_id
_entity_poly.type
_entity_poly.pdbx_seq_one_letter_code
_entity_poly.pdbx_strand_id
1 'polypeptide(L)'
;MKQFTLTIFLSIFALAGFFNETAETDKAEYLENARLCKIFTKKVEDYKKTKREDFLADATLASYEYRADLFCKKATEEKKALDSDALTDENITYELNTTK
;
A
#
# COMPACT_ATOMS: atom_id res chain seq x y z
N MET A 1 -40.97 20.84 -35.21
CA MET A 1 -39.55 20.41 -35.10
C MET A 1 -38.77 21.49 -34.35
N LYS A 2 -38.66 21.41 -33.01
CA LYS A 2 -37.92 22.41 -32.19
C LYS A 2 -37.61 21.94 -30.75
N GLN A 3 -37.33 20.64 -30.54
CA GLN A 3 -37.06 20.12 -29.17
C GLN A 3 -35.88 19.14 -29.04
N PHE A 4 -35.03 18.98 -30.06
CA PHE A 4 -33.91 18.02 -30.01
C PHE A 4 -32.56 18.60 -29.60
N THR A 5 -32.46 19.88 -29.22
CA THR A 5 -31.17 20.55 -28.95
C THR A 5 -30.75 20.60 -27.47
N LEU A 6 -31.57 20.17 -26.52
CA LEU A 6 -31.27 20.35 -25.09
C LEU A 6 -30.55 19.15 -24.42
N THR A 7 -30.48 17.98 -25.07
CA THR A 7 -30.03 16.74 -24.42
C THR A 7 -28.53 16.43 -24.59
N ILE A 8 -27.79 17.19 -25.40
CA ILE A 8 -26.38 16.88 -25.72
C ILE A 8 -25.40 17.52 -24.71
N PHE A 9 -25.80 18.55 -23.96
CA PHE A 9 -24.90 19.24 -23.03
C PHE A 9 -24.79 18.60 -21.64
N LEU A 10 -25.68 17.68 -21.26
CA LEU A 10 -25.67 17.09 -19.92
C LEU A 10 -24.73 15.89 -19.77
N SER A 11 -24.23 15.31 -20.86
CA SER A 11 -23.43 14.08 -20.82
C SER A 11 -21.92 14.29 -20.63
N ILE A 12 -21.42 15.52 -20.70
CA ILE A 12 -19.97 15.80 -20.72
C ILE A 12 -19.38 15.96 -19.31
N PHE A 13 -20.21 16.23 -18.29
CA PHE A 13 -19.74 16.43 -16.90
C PHE A 13 -19.60 15.15 -16.08
N ALA A 14 -20.12 14.00 -16.55
CA ALA A 14 -20.08 12.76 -15.78
C ALA A 14 -18.75 12.00 -15.85
N LEU A 15 -17.88 12.30 -16.82
CA LEU A 15 -16.64 11.54 -17.07
C LEU A 15 -15.36 12.18 -16.52
N ALA A 16 -15.40 13.45 -16.10
CA ALA A 16 -14.22 14.17 -15.63
C ALA A 16 -13.87 13.94 -14.15
N GLY A 17 -14.76 13.32 -13.37
CA GLY A 17 -14.63 13.23 -11.90
C GLY A 17 -14.17 11.88 -11.34
N PHE A 18 -14.02 10.82 -12.14
CA PHE A 18 -13.86 9.46 -11.62
C PHE A 18 -12.43 8.89 -11.71
N PHE A 19 -11.51 9.55 -12.41
CA PHE A 19 -10.17 9.00 -12.69
C PHE A 19 -9.06 9.48 -11.74
N ASN A 20 -9.37 10.33 -10.75
CA ASN A 20 -8.36 10.84 -9.80
C ASN A 20 -8.36 10.15 -8.42
N GLU A 21 -9.36 9.30 -8.14
CA GLU A 21 -9.49 8.66 -6.82
C GLU A 21 -8.53 7.46 -6.65
N THR A 22 -8.25 6.73 -7.73
CA THR A 22 -7.48 5.46 -7.66
C THR A 22 -6.01 5.67 -7.32
N ALA A 23 -5.36 6.70 -7.86
CA ALA A 23 -3.96 6.97 -7.59
C ALA A 23 -3.71 7.38 -6.12
N GLU A 24 -4.64 8.12 -5.52
CA GLU A 24 -4.55 8.49 -4.10
C GLU A 24 -4.79 7.29 -3.18
N THR A 25 -5.73 6.40 -3.53
CA THR A 25 -5.98 5.16 -2.77
C THR A 25 -4.79 4.22 -2.83
N ASP A 26 -4.15 4.06 -3.99
CA ASP A 26 -3.01 3.15 -4.19
C ASP A 26 -1.79 3.62 -3.38
N LYS A 27 -1.54 4.93 -3.34
CA LYS A 27 -0.47 5.50 -2.49
C LYS A 27 -0.76 5.36 -1.00
N ALA A 28 -2.01 5.55 -0.58
CA ALA A 28 -2.41 5.38 0.81
C ALA A 28 -2.27 3.92 1.28
N GLU A 29 -2.66 2.96 0.43
CA GLU A 29 -2.52 1.53 0.69
C GLU A 29 -1.03 1.14 0.82
N TYR A 30 -0.17 1.60 -0.09
CA TYR A 30 1.28 1.40 0.00
C TYR A 30 1.85 1.90 1.33
N LEU A 31 1.54 3.13 1.72
CA LEU A 31 2.06 3.72 2.95
C LEU A 31 1.62 2.92 4.19
N GLU A 32 0.38 2.45 4.20
CA GLU A 32 -0.12 1.63 5.30
C GLU A 32 0.55 0.25 5.33
N ASN A 33 0.70 -0.43 4.19
CA ASN A 33 1.39 -1.72 4.13
C ASN A 33 2.87 -1.60 4.51
N ALA A 34 3.55 -0.52 4.10
CA ALA A 34 4.92 -0.23 4.52
C ALA A 34 5.02 0.00 6.05
N ARG A 35 4.06 0.74 6.63
CA ARG A 35 3.98 0.94 8.08
C ARG A 35 3.76 -0.38 8.81
N LEU A 36 2.84 -1.21 8.33
CA LEU A 36 2.51 -2.51 8.93
C LEU A 36 3.68 -3.49 8.83
N CYS A 37 4.37 -3.54 7.69
CA CYS A 37 5.63 -4.28 7.52
C CYS A 37 6.62 -3.94 8.65
N LYS A 38 6.90 -2.65 8.89
CA LYS A 38 7.81 -2.19 9.95
C LYS A 38 7.35 -2.62 11.35
N ILE A 39 6.05 -2.48 11.64
CA ILE A 39 5.48 -2.85 12.94
C ILE A 39 5.64 -4.35 13.20
N PHE A 40 5.28 -5.20 12.23
CA PHE A 40 5.35 -6.65 12.42
C PHE A 40 6.78 -7.17 12.43
N THR A 41 7.69 -6.60 11.65
CA THR A 41 9.13 -6.91 11.75
C THR A 41 9.66 -6.62 13.16
N LYS A 42 9.35 -5.44 13.71
CA LYS A 42 9.73 -5.10 15.08
C LYS A 42 9.10 -6.05 16.11
N LYS A 43 7.82 -6.43 15.93
CA LYS A 43 7.16 -7.41 16.81
C LYS A 43 7.85 -8.77 16.79
N VAL A 44 8.28 -9.25 15.62
CA VAL A 44 9.06 -10.49 15.51
C VAL A 44 10.36 -10.37 16.31
N GLU A 45 11.12 -9.30 16.10
CA GLU A 45 12.39 -9.06 16.79
C GLU A 45 12.23 -8.97 18.31
N ASP A 46 11.27 -8.19 18.78
CA ASP A 46 11.05 -7.97 20.21
C ASP A 46 10.43 -9.19 20.89
N TYR A 47 9.55 -9.92 20.20
CA TYR A 47 8.97 -11.14 20.75
C TYR A 47 9.99 -12.27 20.83
N LYS A 48 10.89 -12.42 19.84
CA LYS A 48 12.00 -13.40 19.90
C LYS A 48 12.89 -13.24 21.13
N LYS A 49 13.07 -12.01 21.64
CA LYS A 49 13.89 -11.73 22.82
C LYS A 49 13.24 -12.17 24.15
N THR A 50 11.91 -12.25 24.18
CA THR A 50 11.15 -12.41 25.43
C THR A 50 10.16 -13.57 25.41
N LYS A 51 10.04 -14.30 24.29
CA LYS A 51 9.09 -15.41 24.17
C LYS A 51 9.43 -16.51 25.18
N ARG A 52 8.38 -17.18 25.67
CA ARG A 52 8.52 -18.44 26.41
C ARG A 52 8.76 -19.60 25.43
N GLU A 53 9.25 -20.71 25.96
CA GLU A 53 9.43 -21.96 25.21
C GLU A 53 8.18 -22.83 25.32
N ASP A 54 7.10 -22.41 24.67
CA ASP A 54 5.87 -23.19 24.59
C ASP A 54 5.18 -23.04 23.23
N PHE A 55 4.30 -23.99 22.94
CA PHE A 55 3.60 -24.06 21.67
C PHE A 55 2.78 -22.81 21.34
N LEU A 56 2.18 -22.16 22.34
CA LEU A 56 1.38 -20.95 22.10
C LEU A 56 2.29 -19.76 21.75
N ALA A 57 3.46 -19.68 22.38
CA ALA A 57 4.47 -18.69 22.04
C ALA A 57 5.01 -18.92 20.61
N ASP A 58 5.25 -20.16 20.22
CA ASP A 58 5.67 -20.49 18.85
C ASP A 58 4.61 -20.13 17.80
N ALA A 59 3.35 -20.45 18.06
CA ALA A 59 2.23 -20.07 17.19
C ALA A 59 2.08 -18.55 17.07
N THR A 60 2.29 -17.83 18.18
CA THR A 60 2.26 -16.35 18.20
C THR A 60 3.38 -15.78 17.34
N LEU A 61 4.61 -16.31 17.49
CA LEU A 61 5.75 -15.90 16.69
C LEU A 61 5.49 -16.15 15.19
N ALA A 62 5.01 -17.34 14.82
CA ALA A 62 4.66 -17.68 13.45
C ALA A 62 3.61 -16.73 12.87
N SER A 63 2.61 -16.32 13.66
CA SER A 63 1.63 -15.33 13.22
C SER A 63 2.25 -13.95 12.97
N TYR A 64 3.25 -13.51 13.76
CA TYR A 64 3.94 -12.25 13.52
C TYR A 64 4.83 -12.33 12.29
N GLU A 65 5.56 -13.42 12.11
CA GLU A 65 6.40 -13.65 10.92
C GLU A 65 5.57 -13.68 9.64
N TYR A 66 4.43 -14.38 9.64
CA TYR A 66 3.50 -14.39 8.51
C TYR A 66 3.00 -12.98 8.14
N ARG A 67 2.60 -12.18 9.14
CA ARG A 67 2.10 -10.82 8.88
C ARG A 67 3.21 -9.88 8.41
N ALA A 68 4.42 -10.02 8.94
CA ALA A 68 5.58 -9.27 8.46
C ALA A 68 5.81 -9.58 6.98
N ASP A 69 5.90 -10.87 6.61
CA ASP A 69 6.09 -11.30 5.22
C ASP A 69 4.96 -10.78 4.30
N LEU A 70 3.70 -10.93 4.72
CA LEU A 70 2.54 -10.48 3.96
C LEU A 70 2.58 -8.98 3.65
N PHE A 71 2.77 -8.14 4.67
CA PHE A 71 2.73 -6.68 4.48
C PHE A 71 4.00 -6.16 3.79
N CYS A 72 5.15 -6.77 4.04
CA CYS A 72 6.38 -6.38 3.35
C CYS A 72 6.34 -6.75 1.85
N LYS A 73 5.76 -7.91 1.49
CA LYS A 73 5.54 -8.30 0.09
C LYS A 73 4.60 -7.34 -0.62
N LYS A 74 3.43 -7.07 -0.02
CA LYS A 74 2.46 -6.09 -0.55
C LYS A 74 3.08 -4.72 -0.78
N ALA A 75 3.78 -4.19 0.22
CA ALA A 75 4.46 -2.90 0.09
C ALA A 75 5.51 -2.89 -1.04
N THR A 76 6.19 -4.01 -1.28
CA THR A 76 7.17 -4.14 -2.37
C THR A 76 6.49 -4.18 -3.75
N GLU A 77 5.37 -4.88 -3.86
CA GLU A 77 4.59 -4.98 -5.09
C GLU A 77 3.93 -3.63 -5.44
N GLU A 78 3.32 -2.98 -4.46
CA GLU A 78 2.69 -1.66 -4.60
C GLU A 78 3.73 -0.58 -4.92
N LYS A 79 4.92 -0.64 -4.29
CA LYS A 79 6.02 0.25 -4.66
C LYS A 79 6.41 0.11 -6.13
N LYS A 80 6.50 -1.12 -6.65
CA LYS A 80 6.82 -1.35 -8.07
C LYS A 80 5.75 -0.78 -9.00
N ALA A 81 4.48 -0.88 -8.61
CA ALA A 81 3.36 -0.32 -9.37
C ALA A 81 3.41 1.23 -9.37
N LEU A 82 3.66 1.84 -8.21
CA LEU A 82 3.83 3.28 -8.08
C LEU A 82 5.05 3.80 -8.86
N ASP A 83 6.18 3.10 -8.81
CA ASP A 83 7.40 3.47 -9.54
C ASP A 83 7.24 3.28 -11.06
N SER A 84 6.37 2.37 -11.51
CA SER A 84 6.05 2.21 -12.94
C SER A 84 5.12 3.28 -13.51
N ASP A 85 4.26 3.87 -12.68
CA ASP A 85 3.42 5.02 -13.05
C ASP A 85 4.14 6.37 -12.86
N ALA A 86 5.20 6.42 -12.03
CA ALA A 86 6.00 7.61 -11.75
C ALA A 86 7.00 8.00 -12.87
N LEU A 87 6.82 7.54 -14.11
CA LEU A 87 7.55 8.06 -15.28
C LEU A 87 7.10 9.48 -15.69
N THR A 88 6.26 10.14 -14.87
CA THR A 88 6.02 11.59 -14.90
C THR A 88 6.01 12.18 -13.49
N ASP A 89 7.12 12.12 -12.76
CA ASP A 89 7.72 13.30 -12.11
C ASP A 89 8.84 12.88 -11.16
N GLU A 90 9.98 13.56 -11.30
CA GLU A 90 11.21 13.34 -10.54
C GLU A 90 11.00 13.45 -9.02
N ASN A 91 11.84 12.68 -8.30
CA ASN A 91 12.30 12.91 -6.93
C ASN A 91 11.56 12.22 -5.76
N ILE A 92 11.62 10.88 -5.67
CA ILE A 92 11.59 10.18 -4.37
C ILE A 92 12.52 8.95 -4.40
N THR A 93 13.84 9.15 -4.23
CA THR A 93 14.83 8.08 -4.05
C THR A 93 15.62 8.22 -2.74
N TYR A 94 14.95 8.29 -1.60
CA TYR A 94 15.55 8.12 -0.27
C TYR A 94 14.39 7.64 0.63
N GLU A 95 14.33 6.49 1.32
CA GLU A 95 15.28 5.81 2.19
C GLU A 95 14.83 4.34 2.39
N LEU A 96 15.46 3.36 1.75
CA LEU A 96 15.31 1.94 2.14
C LEU A 96 16.65 1.20 2.20
N ASN A 97 17.78 1.93 2.18
CA ASN A 97 19.11 1.37 2.02
C ASN A 97 20.05 1.63 3.22
N THR A 98 19.53 1.54 4.45
CA THR A 98 20.37 1.63 5.65
C THR A 98 19.91 0.66 6.74
N THR A 99 20.05 -0.64 6.49
CA THR A 99 20.48 -1.58 7.55
C THR A 99 21.00 -2.86 6.90
N LYS A 100 22.31 -2.93 6.75
CA LYS A 100 23.06 -4.16 6.50
C LYS A 100 24.06 -4.32 7.64
#